data_AF-A0A1Q4ZE60-F1
#
_entry.id   AF-A0A1Q4ZE60-F1
#
_cell.length_a   1.000
_cell.length_b   1.000
_cell.length_c   1.000
_cell.angle_alpha   90.00
_cell.angle_beta   90.00
_cell.angle_gamma   90.00
#
_symmetry.space_group_name_H-M   'P 1'
#
loop_
_entity.id
_entity.type
_entity.pdbx_description
1 polymer ?
#
loop_
_entity_poly.entity_id
_entity_poly.type
_entity_poly.pdbx_seq_one_letter_code
_entity_poly.pdbx_strand_id
1 'polypeptide(L)'
;MLALALGLPDTSLTSALASGGRQFFGWGVDRHLQADLFDALNANTRATGNWKKGKAPDLPAWPRPKRKAAESEQKKPVSVADLFHRLTRR
;
A
#
# COMPACT_ATOMS: atom_id res chain seq x y z
N MET A 1 -18.93 -15.50 -16.17
CA MET A 1 -18.49 -14.26 -15.48
C MET A 1 -17.02 -14.28 -15.07
N LEU A 2 -16.37 -15.42 -14.79
CA LEU A 2 -14.93 -15.47 -14.46
C LEU A 2 -13.98 -15.18 -15.64
N ALA A 3 -14.32 -15.62 -16.86
CA ALA A 3 -13.43 -15.53 -18.02
C ALA A 3 -13.10 -14.08 -18.45
N LEU A 4 -14.04 -13.14 -18.29
CA LEU A 4 -13.80 -11.72 -18.57
C LEU A 4 -12.86 -11.11 -17.53
N ALA A 5 -13.00 -11.46 -16.25
CA ALA A 5 -12.14 -10.96 -15.19
C ALA A 5 -10.70 -11.47 -15.28
N LEU A 6 -10.49 -12.69 -15.79
CA LEU A 6 -9.17 -13.33 -15.90
C LEU A 6 -8.38 -12.94 -17.17
N GLY A 7 -9.04 -12.42 -18.21
CA GLY A 7 -8.41 -12.02 -19.47
C GLY A 7 -8.21 -10.52 -19.63
N LEU A 8 -8.64 -9.71 -18.66
CA LEU A 8 -8.46 -8.26 -18.73
C LEU A 8 -7.03 -7.89 -18.34
N PRO A 9 -6.40 -6.93 -19.04
CA PRO A 9 -5.09 -6.42 -18.65
C PRO A 9 -5.10 -5.90 -17.21
N ASP A 10 -4.04 -6.15 -16.46
CA ASP A 10 -3.92 -5.72 -15.06
C ASP A 10 -3.96 -4.19 -14.88
N THR A 11 -3.75 -3.44 -15.98
CA THR A 11 -3.86 -1.97 -16.05
C THR A 11 -5.31 -1.47 -16.22
N SER A 12 -6.26 -2.36 -16.46
CA SER A 12 -7.66 -2.03 -16.76
C SER A 12 -8.41 -1.38 -15.58
N LEU A 13 -9.52 -0.71 -15.90
CA LEU A 13 -10.31 0.01 -14.90
C LEU A 13 -10.97 -0.94 -13.89
N THR A 14 -11.33 -2.15 -14.31
CA THR A 14 -11.88 -3.19 -13.44
C THR A 14 -10.83 -3.69 -12.44
N SER A 15 -9.61 -3.98 -12.91
CA SER A 15 -8.47 -4.33 -12.05
C SER A 15 -8.15 -3.22 -11.04
N ALA A 16 -8.14 -1.96 -11.51
CA ALA A 16 -7.91 -0.80 -10.66
C ALA A 16 -8.97 -0.62 -9.57
N LEU A 17 -10.25 -0.80 -9.94
CA LEU A 17 -11.36 -0.71 -8.99
C LEU A 17 -11.26 -1.80 -7.92
N ALA A 18 -10.96 -3.05 -8.33
CA ALA A 18 -10.72 -4.16 -7.41
C ALA A 18 -9.51 -3.91 -6.48
N SER A 19 -8.48 -3.24 -6.98
CA SER A 19 -7.24 -2.97 -6.24
C SER A 19 -7.30 -1.80 -5.24
N GLY A 20 -8.42 -1.07 -5.20
CA GLY A 20 -8.62 0.01 -4.23
C GLY A 20 -8.94 1.38 -4.83
N GLY A 21 -9.30 1.45 -6.12
CA GLY A 21 -9.91 2.63 -6.75
C GLY A 21 -9.19 3.14 -8.00
N ARG A 22 -9.73 4.22 -8.58
CA ARG A 22 -9.29 4.76 -9.89
C ARG A 22 -7.83 5.22 -9.93
N GLN A 23 -7.21 5.47 -8.78
CA GLN A 23 -5.79 5.77 -8.65
C GLN A 23 -4.86 4.61 -9.03
N PHE A 24 -5.37 3.37 -9.08
CA PHE A 24 -4.65 2.19 -9.56
C PHE A 24 -4.82 1.94 -11.07
N PHE A 25 -5.54 2.81 -11.78
CA PHE A 25 -5.69 2.67 -13.22
C PHE A 25 -4.34 2.87 -13.91
N GLY A 26 -3.96 1.94 -14.80
CA GLY A 26 -2.64 1.94 -15.42
C GLY A 26 -1.48 1.54 -14.49
N TRP A 27 -1.77 1.02 -13.28
CA TRP A 27 -0.79 0.40 -12.39
C TRP A 27 -0.83 -1.11 -12.56
N GLY A 28 -0.21 -1.60 -13.63
CA GLY A 28 0.06 -3.02 -13.82
C GLY A 28 1.37 -3.45 -13.15
N VAL A 29 1.72 -4.72 -13.32
CA VAL A 29 2.96 -5.32 -12.79
C VAL A 29 4.20 -4.53 -13.21
N ASP A 30 4.31 -4.13 -14.49
CA ASP A 30 5.46 -3.36 -14.99
C ASP A 30 5.66 -2.03 -14.27
N ARG A 31 4.57 -1.32 -13.94
CA ARG A 31 4.62 -0.04 -13.24
C ARG A 31 5.02 -0.20 -11.78
N HIS A 32 4.62 -1.30 -11.14
CA HIS A 32 5.11 -1.66 -9.81
C HIS A 32 6.61 -1.99 -9.84
N LEU A 33 7.04 -2.81 -10.81
CA LEU A 33 8.45 -3.17 -10.96
C LEU A 33 9.36 -1.97 -11.25
N GLN A 34 8.92 -1.02 -12.09
CA GLN A 34 9.66 0.21 -12.35
C GLN A 34 9.80 1.08 -11.10
N ALA A 35 8.73 1.19 -10.30
CA ALA A 35 8.78 1.93 -9.04
C ALA A 35 9.75 1.27 -8.05
N ASP A 36 9.69 -0.07 -7.90
CA ASP A 36 10.58 -0.82 -7.01
C ASP A 36 12.04 -0.72 -7.47
N LEU A 37 12.30 -0.75 -8.78
CA LEU A 37 13.65 -0.58 -9.32
C LEU A 37 14.19 0.83 -9.05
N PHE A 38 13.37 1.86 -9.23
CA PHE A 38 13.75 3.23 -8.93
C PHE A 38 14.07 3.42 -7.45
N ASP A 39 13.23 2.89 -6.57
CA ASP A 39 13.44 2.95 -5.12
C ASP A 39 14.70 2.17 -4.71
N ALA A 40 14.95 1.01 -5.32
CA ALA A 40 16.15 0.21 -5.06
C ALA A 40 17.44 0.92 -5.52
N LEU A 41 17.41 1.56 -6.70
CA LEU A 41 18.54 2.35 -7.19
C LEU A 41 18.82 3.56 -6.28
N ASN A 42 17.77 4.23 -5.80
CA ASN A 42 17.92 5.33 -4.86
C ASN A 42 18.50 4.86 -3.52
N ALA A 43 18.03 3.73 -3.00
CA ALA A 43 18.57 3.13 -1.79
C ALA A 43 20.04 2.74 -1.94
N ASN A 44 20.40 2.10 -3.04
CA ASN A 44 21.79 1.75 -3.36
C ASN A 44 22.67 3.00 -3.47
N THR A 45 22.22 4.04 -4.17
CA THR A 45 22.96 5.30 -4.33
C THR A 45 23.19 6.01 -3.00
N ARG A 46 22.17 6.00 -2.13
CA ARG A 46 22.28 6.53 -0.77
C ARG A 46 23.27 5.74 0.08
N ALA A 47 23.30 4.42 -0.08
CA ALA A 47 24.15 3.52 0.71
C ALA A 47 25.61 3.49 0.25
N THR A 48 25.87 3.53 -1.06
CA THR A 48 27.22 3.36 -1.64
C THR A 48 27.93 4.67 -1.97
N GLY A 49 27.20 5.79 -2.05
CA GLY A 49 27.80 7.08 -2.37
C GLY A 49 28.77 7.57 -1.28
N ASN A 50 29.85 8.23 -1.69
CA ASN A 50 30.81 8.85 -0.79
C ASN A 50 30.25 10.16 -0.21
N TRP A 51 29.21 10.04 0.61
CA TRP A 51 28.55 11.16 1.26
C TRP A 51 29.28 11.54 2.54
N LYS A 52 29.42 12.83 2.82
CA LYS A 52 29.83 13.29 4.16
C LYS A 52 28.80 12.79 5.18
N LYS A 53 29.24 12.36 6.38
CA LYS A 53 28.38 11.81 7.43
C LYS A 53 27.11 12.66 7.63
N GLY A 54 25.94 12.06 7.44
CA GLY A 54 24.63 12.73 7.58
C GLY A 54 24.21 13.64 6.41
N LYS A 55 24.99 13.73 5.32
CA LYS A 55 24.67 14.52 4.12
C LYS A 55 24.24 13.67 2.93
N ALA A 56 23.85 12.43 3.15
CA ALA A 56 23.30 11.62 2.07
C ALA A 56 22.01 12.28 1.56
N PRO A 57 21.85 12.48 0.24
CA PRO A 57 20.68 13.13 -0.32
C PRO A 57 19.41 12.34 -0.02
N ASP A 58 18.33 13.06 0.27
CA ASP A 58 17.01 12.46 0.41
C ASP A 58 16.41 12.30 -0.99
N LEU A 59 16.46 11.08 -1.49
CA LEU A 59 15.93 10.72 -2.80
C LEU A 59 14.45 10.36 -2.63
N PRO A 60 13.52 11.13 -3.23
CA PRO A 60 12.10 10.88 -3.05
C PRO A 60 11.72 9.52 -3.66
N ALA A 61 10.84 8.80 -2.97
CA ALA A 61 10.31 7.55 -3.47
C ALA A 61 9.41 7.80 -4.70
N TRP A 62 9.31 6.79 -5.57
CA TRP A 62 8.43 6.89 -6.73
C TRP A 62 6.96 7.09 -6.29
N PRO A 63 6.20 8.01 -6.91
CA PRO A 63 4.82 8.29 -6.51
C PRO A 63 3.92 7.08 -6.76
N ARG A 64 3.58 6.35 -5.70
CA ARG A 64 2.75 5.13 -5.75
C ARG A 64 1.33 5.34 -5.22
N PRO A 65 0.30 4.70 -5.82
CA PRO A 65 -1.05 4.71 -5.30
C PRO A 65 -1.06 3.98 -3.96
N LYS A 66 -1.44 4.70 -2.91
CA LYS A 66 -1.58 4.11 -1.59
C LYS A 66 -2.92 3.39 -1.55
N ARG A 67 -2.91 2.08 -1.26
CA ARG A 67 -4.15 1.42 -0.84
C ARG A 67 -4.58 2.13 0.43
N LYS A 68 -5.83 2.59 0.49
CA LYS A 68 -6.42 2.95 1.78
C LYS A 68 -6.35 1.66 2.59
N ALA A 69 -5.42 1.58 3.54
CA ALA A 69 -5.46 0.51 4.52
C ALA A 69 -6.88 0.55 5.09
N ALA A 70 -7.58 -0.59 5.09
CA ALA A 70 -8.71 -0.72 5.98
C ALA A 70 -8.15 -0.31 7.34
N GLU A 71 -8.66 0.78 7.91
CA GLU A 71 -8.33 1.15 9.28
C GLU A 71 -8.53 -0.13 10.07
N SER A 72 -7.45 -0.74 10.53
CA SER A 72 -7.56 -1.78 11.53
C SER A 72 -8.13 -1.03 12.71
N GLU A 73 -9.46 -1.04 12.84
CA GLU A 73 -10.10 -0.80 14.11
C GLU A 73 -9.38 -1.75 15.06
N GLN A 74 -8.40 -1.22 15.78
CA GLN A 74 -7.83 -1.89 16.93
C GLN A 74 -8.99 -1.93 17.91
N LYS A 75 -9.85 -2.94 17.77
CA LYS A 75 -10.88 -3.26 18.73
C LYS A 75 -10.10 -3.62 19.98
N LYS A 76 -9.98 -2.64 20.88
CA LYS A 76 -9.38 -2.85 22.20
C LYS A 76 -10.00 -4.13 22.76
N PRO A 77 -9.21 -5.10 23.23
CA PRO A 77 -9.77 -6.31 23.81
C PRO A 77 -10.68 -5.90 24.96
N VAL A 78 -11.96 -6.25 24.85
CA VAL A 78 -12.99 -5.86 25.81
C VAL A 78 -12.90 -6.82 27.00
N SER A 79 -12.83 -6.28 28.21
CA SER A 79 -12.76 -7.12 29.41
C SER A 79 -14.12 -7.76 29.71
N VAL A 80 -14.12 -8.86 30.47
CA VAL A 80 -15.37 -9.51 30.90
C VAL A 80 -16.22 -8.58 31.77
N ALA A 81 -15.59 -7.71 32.56
CA ALA A 81 -16.29 -6.68 33.34
C ALA A 81 -17.03 -5.68 32.44
N ASP A 82 -16.39 -5.25 31.35
CA ASP A 82 -17.02 -4.35 30.36
C ASP A 82 -18.20 -5.02 29.65
N LEU A 83 -18.12 -6.33 29.38
CA LEU A 83 -19.24 -7.09 28.82
C LEU A 83 -20.41 -7.18 29.82
N PHE A 84 -20.11 -7.48 31.09
CA PHE A 84 -21.13 -7.56 32.15
C PHE A 84 -21.87 -6.23 32.33
N HIS A 85 -21.14 -5.11 32.36
CA HIS A 85 -21.74 -3.78 32.46
C HIS A 85 -22.60 -3.40 31.25
N ARG A 86 -22.25 -3.86 30.04
CA ARG A 86 -23.08 -3.63 28.84
C ARG A 86 -24.37 -4.45 28.85
N LEU A 87 -24.32 -5.68 29.35
CA LEU A 87 -25.45 -6.59 29.42
C LEU A 87 -26.47 -6.20 30.49
N THR A 88 -26.00 -5.62 31.60
CA THR A 88 -26.83 -5.23 32.74
C THR A 88 -27.42 -3.83 32.65
N ARG A 89 -27.02 -3.02 31.66
CA ARG A 89 -27.51 -1.64 31.45
C ARG A 89 -28.80 -1.54 30.62
N ARG A 90 -29.53 -2.64 30.42
CA ARG A 90 -30.83 -2.66 29.75
C ARG A 90 -31.97 -2.46 30.73
#